data_AF-A0A6H0UAN0-F1
#
_entry.id   AF-A0A6H0UAN0-F1
#
_cell.length_a   1.000
_cell.length_b   1.000
_cell.length_c   1.000
_cell.angle_alpha   90.00
_cell.angle_beta   90.00
_cell.angle_gamma   90.00
#
_symmetry.space_group_name_H-M   'P 1'
#
loop_
_entity.id
_entity.type
_entity.pdbx_description
1 polymer ?
#
loop_
_entity_poly.entity_id
_entity_poly.type
_entity_poly.pdbx_seq_one_letter_code
_entity_poly.pdbx_strand_id
1 'polypeptide(L)'
;METKQDKTATKEEQIEFLKKHEDEMTEYVKISEKKYDGSEVEKVVYDWNTVKVGNGMEFQEKSVKIYVKTYDKDEKQLNGFSINIYVNDLNNPEKITKIT
;
A
#
# COMPACT_ATOMS: atom_id res chain seq x y z
N MET A 1 -13.68 -6.32 -34.54
CA MET A 1 -12.98 -6.89 -33.39
C MET A 1 -12.70 -5.73 -32.46
N GLU A 2 -13.52 -5.56 -31.42
CA GLU A 2 -13.28 -4.53 -30.41
C GLU A 2 -12.08 -4.97 -29.57
N THR A 3 -10.96 -4.29 -29.75
CA THR A 3 -9.84 -4.31 -28.81
C THR A 3 -10.39 -3.84 -27.47
N LYS A 4 -10.64 -4.76 -26.54
CA LYS A 4 -10.78 -4.44 -25.12
C LYS A 4 -9.50 -3.70 -24.74
N GLN A 5 -9.54 -2.38 -24.63
CA GLN A 5 -8.49 -1.63 -23.98
C GLN A 5 -8.44 -2.14 -22.53
N ASP A 6 -7.41 -2.89 -22.19
CA ASP A 6 -7.02 -3.13 -20.81
C ASP A 6 -6.72 -1.77 -20.18
N LYS A 7 -7.76 -1.11 -19.66
CA LYS A 7 -7.63 0.12 -18.88
C LYS A 7 -7.01 -0.25 -17.55
N THR A 8 -5.69 -0.32 -17.52
CA THR A 8 -4.94 -0.25 -16.27
C THR A 8 -5.30 1.05 -15.57
N ALA A 9 -5.64 0.98 -14.28
CA ALA A 9 -5.93 2.20 -13.53
C ALA A 9 -4.67 3.07 -13.54
N THR A 10 -4.86 4.36 -13.74
CA THR A 10 -3.79 5.36 -13.70
C THR A 10 -3.13 5.39 -12.33
N LYS A 11 -1.90 5.92 -12.25
CA LYS A 11 -1.20 6.06 -10.97
C LYS A 11 -2.01 6.92 -10.00
N GLU A 12 -2.70 7.94 -10.52
CA GLU A 12 -3.56 8.84 -9.77
C GLU A 12 -4.76 8.12 -9.16
N GLU A 13 -5.47 7.30 -9.95
CA GLU A 13 -6.59 6.48 -9.46
C GLU A 13 -6.14 5.48 -8.40
N GLN A 14 -4.95 4.88 -8.55
CA GLN A 14 -4.36 4.01 -7.53
C GLN A 14 -4.07 4.78 -6.23
N ILE A 15 -3.51 5.99 -6.32
CA ILE A 15 -3.26 6.84 -5.15
C ILE A 15 -4.58 7.21 -4.45
N GLU A 16 -5.61 7.56 -5.21
CA GLU A 16 -6.92 7.91 -4.64
C GLU A 16 -7.56 6.71 -3.92
N PHE A 17 -7.50 5.53 -4.54
CA PHE A 17 -7.93 4.29 -3.90
C PHE A 17 -7.18 4.03 -2.58
N LEU A 18 -5.86 4.16 -2.58
CA LEU A 18 -5.05 3.95 -1.38
C LEU A 18 -5.37 4.98 -0.29
N LYS A 19 -5.56 6.26 -0.64
CA LYS A 19 -5.97 7.30 0.33
C LYS A 19 -7.32 6.99 0.97
N LYS A 20 -8.27 6.43 0.21
CA LYS A 20 -9.56 5.99 0.74
C LYS A 20 -9.43 4.86 1.78
N HIS A 21 -8.34 4.10 1.73
CA HIS A 21 -8.05 2.98 2.64
C HIS A 21 -6.83 3.27 3.55
N GLU A 22 -6.50 4.54 3.76
CA GLU A 22 -5.34 4.94 4.57
C GLU A 22 -5.43 4.43 6.01
N ASP A 23 -6.64 4.42 6.58
CA ASP A 23 -6.89 3.91 7.94
C ASP A 23 -6.62 2.39 8.04
N GLU A 24 -7.12 1.60 7.08
CA GLU A 24 -6.90 0.14 7.03
C GLU A 24 -5.41 -0.19 6.89
N MET A 25 -4.69 0.53 6.02
CA MET A 25 -3.25 0.37 5.86
C MET A 25 -2.48 0.82 7.12
N THR A 26 -2.91 1.88 7.78
CA THR A 26 -2.26 2.41 8.99
C THR A 26 -2.41 1.42 10.13
N GLU A 27 -3.60 0.87 10.33
CA GLU A 27 -3.87 -0.17 11.32
C GLU A 27 -2.99 -1.40 11.08
N TYR A 28 -2.91 -1.87 9.83
CA TYR A 28 -2.02 -2.97 9.46
C TYR A 28 -0.56 -2.70 9.83
N VAL A 29 -0.02 -1.53 9.50
CA VAL A 29 1.38 -1.16 9.79
C VAL A 29 1.64 -1.16 11.30
N LYS A 30 0.74 -0.54 12.08
CA LYS A 30 0.85 -0.48 13.55
C LYS A 30 0.84 -1.87 14.17
N ILE A 31 -0.10 -2.73 13.77
CA ILE A 31 -0.21 -4.11 14.27
C ILE A 31 1.04 -4.92 13.89
N SER A 32 1.52 -4.75 12.65
CA SER A 32 2.67 -5.50 12.14
C SER A 32 3.96 -5.14 12.87
N GLU A 33 4.31 -3.85 12.97
CA GLU A 33 5.52 -3.40 13.68
C GLU A 33 5.48 -3.87 15.15
N LYS A 34 4.36 -3.65 15.84
CA LYS A 34 4.17 -4.14 17.21
C LYS A 34 4.37 -5.65 17.35
N LYS A 35 3.90 -6.43 16.37
CA LYS A 35 4.06 -7.89 16.36
C LYS A 35 5.49 -8.35 16.08
N TYR A 36 6.21 -7.67 15.19
CA TYR A 36 7.53 -8.09 14.74
C TYR A 36 8.68 -7.64 15.64
N ASP A 37 8.64 -6.42 16.15
CA ASP A 37 9.73 -5.87 16.96
C ASP A 37 9.29 -5.18 18.26
N GLY A 38 7.97 -5.15 18.54
CA GLY A 38 7.42 -4.55 19.76
C GLY A 38 7.31 -3.03 19.70
N SER A 39 7.53 -2.41 18.54
CA SER A 39 7.42 -0.95 18.37
C SER A 39 5.99 -0.46 18.55
N GLU A 40 5.80 0.58 19.37
CA GLU A 40 4.54 1.29 19.49
C GLU A 40 4.53 2.46 18.50
N VAL A 41 3.96 2.23 17.32
CA VAL A 41 3.86 3.22 16.23
C VAL A 41 2.66 4.14 16.46
N GLU A 42 2.91 5.43 16.64
CA GLU A 42 1.87 6.44 16.79
C GLU A 42 1.43 7.02 15.44
N LYS A 43 2.38 7.22 14.53
CA LYS A 43 2.16 7.86 13.23
C LYS A 43 2.82 7.08 12.10
N VAL A 44 2.07 6.95 11.01
CA VAL A 44 2.54 6.39 9.73
C VAL A 44 2.50 7.51 8.69
N VAL A 45 3.58 7.68 7.94
CA VAL A 45 3.68 8.67 6.86
C VAL A 45 3.90 7.95 5.55
N TYR A 46 2.98 8.15 4.61
CA TYR A 46 2.99 7.57 3.28
C TYR A 46 3.75 8.45 2.28
N ASP A 47 4.72 7.89 1.58
CA ASP A 47 5.35 8.55 0.44
C ASP A 47 4.58 8.22 -0.84
N TRP A 48 3.52 8.99 -1.12
CA TRP A 48 2.65 8.80 -2.27
C TRP A 48 3.39 8.82 -3.63
N ASN A 49 4.57 9.46 -3.71
CA ASN A 49 5.35 9.50 -4.94
C ASN A 49 5.92 8.11 -5.29
N THR A 50 6.10 7.26 -4.28
CA THR A 50 6.63 5.90 -4.42
C THR A 50 5.59 4.88 -4.86
N VAL A 51 4.31 5.26 -4.97
CA VAL A 51 3.24 4.37 -5.45
C VAL A 51 3.61 3.81 -6.82
N LYS A 52 3.67 2.49 -6.90
CA LYS A 52 3.98 1.73 -8.11
C LYS A 52 3.12 0.49 -8.16
N VAL A 53 2.51 0.23 -9.31
CA VAL A 53 1.91 -1.07 -9.59
C VAL A 53 3.06 -2.05 -9.77
N GLY A 54 3.15 -3.03 -8.86
CA GLY A 54 4.04 -4.16 -8.96
C GLY A 54 3.62 -5.02 -10.15
N ASN A 55 4.27 -4.81 -11.29
CA ASN A 55 4.36 -5.83 -12.33
C ASN A 55 5.24 -6.93 -11.76
N GLY A 56 4.64 -7.82 -10.98
CA GLY A 56 5.28 -9.09 -10.68
C GLY A 56 5.72 -9.76 -12.00
N MET A 57 6.70 -10.67 -11.94
CA MET A 57 6.88 -11.63 -13.04
C MET A 57 5.53 -12.26 -13.40
N GLU A 58 5.36 -12.77 -14.61
CA GLU A 58 4.08 -13.23 -15.20
C GLU A 58 3.19 -14.13 -14.29
N PHE A 59 3.78 -14.71 -13.23
CA PHE A 59 3.16 -15.60 -12.24
C PHE A 59 3.00 -15.02 -10.82
N GLN A 60 3.42 -13.79 -10.56
CA GLN A 60 3.25 -13.14 -9.27
C GLN A 60 1.93 -12.39 -9.22
N GLU A 61 1.20 -12.57 -8.12
CA GLU A 61 -0.01 -11.82 -7.81
C GLU A 61 0.33 -10.33 -7.84
N LYS A 62 -0.37 -9.58 -8.70
CA LYS A 62 -0.07 -8.18 -8.93
C LYS A 62 -0.56 -7.34 -7.74
N SER A 63 0.21 -6.34 -7.34
CA SER A 63 -0.05 -5.52 -6.16
C SER A 63 0.30 -4.05 -6.40
N VAL A 64 -0.11 -3.18 -5.50
CA VAL A 64 0.35 -1.79 -5.43
C VAL A 64 1.37 -1.68 -4.31
N LYS A 65 2.56 -1.16 -4.60
CA LYS A 65 3.63 -0.97 -3.62
C LYS A 65 3.74 0.50 -3.24
N ILE A 66 3.89 0.77 -1.94
CA ILE A 66 4.12 2.12 -1.39
C ILE A 66 5.15 2.08 -0.26
N TYR A 67 5.97 3.12 -0.13
CA TYR A 67 6.90 3.29 0.98
C TYR A 67 6.27 4.08 2.12
N VAL A 68 6.52 3.64 3.35
CA VAL A 68 6.03 4.24 4.58
C VAL A 68 7.17 4.52 5.55
N LYS A 69 6.98 5.51 6.41
CA LYS A 69 7.83 5.76 7.59
C LYS A 69 6.98 5.73 8.84
N THR A 70 7.50 5.11 9.89
CA THR A 70 6.82 4.99 11.19
C THR A 70 7.49 5.88 12.22
N TYR A 71 6.70 6.41 13.15
CA TYR A 71 7.16 7.32 14.19
C TYR A 71 6.51 6.97 15.53
N ASP A 72 7.24 7.17 16.62
CA ASP A 72 6.70 7.10 17.97
C ASP A 72 5.95 8.38 18.35
N LYS A 73 5.42 8.39 19.58
CA LYS A 73 4.70 9.52 20.18
C LYS A 73 5.53 10.81 20.30
N ASP A 74 6.86 10.70 20.28
CA ASP A 74 7.79 11.81 20.42
C ASP A 74 8.29 12.30 19.03
N GLU A 75 7.59 11.89 17.96
CA GLU A 75 7.91 12.16 16.55
C GLU A 75 9.29 11.65 16.10
N LYS A 76 9.89 10.72 16.85
CA LYS A 76 11.13 10.09 16.45
C LYS A 76 10.82 9.01 15.42
N GLN A 77 11.54 9.03 14.30
CA GLN A 77 11.40 8.00 13.29
C GLN A 77 11.87 6.65 13.86
N LEU A 78 11.01 5.64 13.74
CA LEU A 78 11.27 4.26 14.15
C LEU A 78 11.84 3.45 12.98
N ASN A 79 11.11 3.39 11.87
CA ASN A 79 11.47 2.58 10.72
C ASN A 79 11.03 3.23 9.39
N GLY A 80 11.46 2.65 8.27
CA GLY A 80 10.96 2.98 6.95
C GLY A 80 11.12 1.83 5.97
N PHE A 81 10.01 1.39 5.37
CA PHE A 81 9.94 0.19 4.54
C PHE A 81 8.82 0.32 3.51
N SER A 82 8.73 -0.64 2.58
CA SER A 82 7.62 -0.72 1.64
C SER A 82 6.64 -1.82 2.02
N ILE A 83 5.35 -1.54 1.85
CA ILE A 83 4.28 -2.53 1.92
C ILE A 83 3.74 -2.81 0.51
N ASN A 84 3.23 -4.01 0.30
CA ASN A 84 2.49 -4.41 -0.90
C ASN A 84 1.01 -4.55 -0.56
N ILE A 85 0.17 -3.83 -1.28
CA ILE A 85 -1.28 -3.85 -1.17
C ILE A 85 -1.84 -4.66 -2.34
N TYR A 86 -2.45 -5.79 -2.02
CA TYR A 86 -3.17 -6.60 -2.98
C TYR A 86 -4.62 -6.14 -3.05
N VAL A 87 -5.15 -6.07 -4.26
CA VAL A 87 -6.50 -5.56 -4.53
C VAL A 87 -7.27 -6.58 -5.37
N ASN A 88 -8.59 -6.48 -5.34
CA ASN A 88 -9.48 -7.36 -6.11
C ASN A 88 -9.30 -7.22 -7.63
N ASP A 89 -9.01 -6.01 -8.11
CA ASP A 89 -8.72 -5.70 -9.51
C ASP A 89 -7.75 -4.51 -9.58
N LEU A 90 -6.69 -4.60 -10.38
CA LEU A 90 -5.75 -3.49 -10.58
C LEU A 90 -6.23 -2.44 -11.59
N ASN A 91 -7.20 -2.79 -12.43
CA ASN A 91 -7.76 -1.89 -13.41
C ASN A 91 -8.84 -1.00 -12.79
N ASN A 92 -9.53 -1.52 -11.77
CA ASN A 92 -10.55 -0.81 -11.01
C ASN A 92 -10.57 -1.30 -9.55
N PRO A 93 -9.61 -0.84 -8.72
CA PRO A 93 -9.51 -1.32 -7.34
C PRO A 93 -10.68 -0.80 -6.51
N GLU A 94 -11.41 -1.71 -5.88
CA GLU A 94 -12.54 -1.39 -4.99
C GLU A 94 -12.30 -1.86 -3.56
N LYS A 95 -11.42 -2.85 -3.38
CA LYS A 95 -11.18 -3.48 -2.09
C LYS A 95 -9.74 -3.97 -1.96
N ILE A 96 -9.15 -3.75 -0.77
CA ILE A 96 -7.92 -4.41 -0.33
C ILE A 96 -8.22 -5.86 0.03
N THR A 97 -7.46 -6.80 -0.53
CA THR A 97 -7.59 -8.24 -0.25
C THR A 97 -6.54 -8.73 0.73
N LYS A 98 -5.35 -8.11 0.76
CA LYS A 98 -4.21 -8.48 1.61
C LYS A 98 -3.17 -7.35 1.63
N ILE A 99 -2.44 -7.22 2.74
CA ILE A 99 -1.25 -6.36 2.86
C ILE A 99 -0.07 -7.20 3.37
N THR A 100 1.13 -7.00 2.80
CA THR A 100 2.38 -7.70 3.17
C THR A 100 3.58 -6.79 3.16
#